data_AF-A0A7V2LLI0-F1
#
_entry.id   AF-A0A7V2LLI0-F1
#
_cell.length_a   1.000
_cell.length_b   1.000
_cell.length_c   1.000
_cell.angle_alpha   90.00
_cell.angle_beta   90.00
_cell.angle_gamma   90.00
#
_symmetry.space_group_name_H-M   'P 1'
#
loop_
_entity.id
_entity.type
_entity.pdbx_description
1 polymer ?
#
loop_
_entity_poly.entity_id
_entity_poly.type
_entity_poly.pdbx_seq_one_letter_code
_entity_poly.pdbx_strand_id
1 'polypeptide(L)' 'MYAYRTITTIDNNGTLQLETLPFPAGSVVEIIVLANETVNTGYDTNLLRDSVVKYDSPMEPVAEKDWEVLK' A
#
# COMPACT_ATOMS: atom_id res chain seq x y z
N MET A 1 18.91 -7.19 10.27
CA MET A 1 17.73 -6.76 11.05
C MET A 1 16.51 -7.25 10.30
N TYR A 2 15.67 -8.08 10.93
CA TYR A 2 14.44 -8.61 10.33
C TYR A 2 13.25 -7.89 10.97
N ALA A 3 12.35 -7.35 10.16
CA ALA A 3 11.19 -6.58 10.63
C ALA A 3 9.91 -7.24 10.15
N TYR A 4 8.93 -7.33 11.04
CA TYR A 4 7.56 -7.73 10.74
C TYR A 4 6.67 -6.48 10.81
N ARG A 5 5.94 -6.20 9.74
CA ARG A 5 4.98 -5.08 9.67
C ARG A 5 3.57 -5.64 9.50
N THR A 6 2.65 -5.16 10.32
CA THR A 6 1.21 -5.41 10.18
C THR A 6 0.44 -4.10 10.35
N ILE A 7 -0.77 -4.03 9.80
CA ILE A 7 -1.69 -2.89 9.97
C ILE A 7 -2.88 -3.41 10.77
N THR A 8 -3.19 -2.75 11.86
CA THR A 8 -4.33 -3.07 12.71
C THR A 8 -4.91 -1.80 13.33
N THR A 9 -6.10 -1.92 13.90
CA THR A 9 -6.80 -0.83 14.58
C THR A 9 -6.59 -0.96 16.08
N ILE A 10 -6.36 0.16 16.75
CA ILE A 10 -6.34 0.22 18.22
C ILE A 10 -7.79 0.07 18.71
N ASP A 11 -8.01 -0.77 19.72
CA ASP A 11 -9.36 -0.94 20.25
C ASP A 11 -9.89 0.31 20.97
N ASN A 12 -11.18 0.32 21.29
CA ASN A 12 -11.84 1.46 21.95
C ASN A 12 -11.25 1.79 23.33
N ASN A 13 -10.51 0.86 23.95
CA ASN A 13 -9.88 1.04 25.25
C ASN A 13 -8.40 1.47 25.12
N GLY A 14 -7.94 1.76 23.90
CA GLY A 14 -6.56 2.17 23.64
C GLY A 14 -5.55 1.02 23.69
N THR A 15 -6.00 -0.23 23.70
CA THR A 15 -5.14 -1.42 23.73
C THR A 15 -4.85 -1.94 22.32
N LEU A 16 -3.62 -2.39 22.13
CA LEU A 16 -3.14 -3.01 20.90
C LEU A 16 -2.71 -4.45 21.21
N GLN A 17 -3.44 -5.43 20.69
CA GLN A 17 -3.13 -6.85 20.82
C GLN A 17 -2.47 -7.37 19.54
N LEU A 18 -1.25 -7.89 19.65
CA LEU A 18 -0.51 -8.52 18.55
C LEU A 18 -0.44 -10.02 18.78
N GLU A 19 -0.96 -10.80 17.83
CA GLU A 19 -1.00 -12.26 17.91
C GLU A 19 -0.20 -12.90 16.78
N THR A 20 0.24 -14.14 17.00
CA THR A 20 0.92 -14.98 15.99
C THR A 20 2.13 -14.28 15.36
N LEU A 21 2.92 -13.57 16.18
CA LEU A 21 4.13 -12.93 15.71
C LEU A 21 5.14 -13.98 15.20
N PRO A 22 5.83 -13.74 14.07
CA PRO A 22 6.78 -14.68 13.49
C PRO A 22 8.15 -14.65 14.20
N PHE A 23 8.15 -14.54 15.53
CA PHE A 23 9.36 -14.53 16.36
C PHE A 23 9.32 -15.69 17.37
N PRO A 24 10.45 -16.35 17.63
CA PRO A 24 10.54 -17.39 18.66
C PRO A 24 10.22 -16.85 20.06
N ALA A 25 9.65 -17.70 20.91
CA ALA A 25 9.45 -17.37 22.32
C ALA A 25 10.78 -16.99 23.01
N GLY A 26 10.75 -15.94 23.83
CA GLY A 26 11.93 -15.41 24.52
C GLY A 26 12.79 -14.45 23.69
N SER A 27 12.42 -14.18 22.43
CA SER A 27 13.11 -13.17 21.61
C SER A 27 12.86 -11.77 22.15
N VAL A 28 13.93 -10.98 22.29
CA VAL A 28 13.81 -9.54 22.54
C VAL A 28 13.46 -8.86 21.22
N VAL A 29 12.34 -8.15 21.19
CA VAL A 29 11.85 -7.43 20.01
C VAL A 29 11.63 -5.95 20.35
N GLU A 30 11.89 -5.08 19.38
CA GLU A 30 11.54 -3.66 19.43
C GLU A 30 10.21 -3.44 18.70
N ILE A 31 9.33 -2.65 19.30
CA ILE A 31 8.01 -2.33 18.72
C ILE A 31 7.99 -0.86 18.34
N ILE A 32 7.66 -0.59 17.07
CA ILE A 32 7.46 0.76 16.55
C ILE A 32 5.99 0.88 16.13
N VAL A 33 5.25 1.77 16.79
CA VAL A 33 3.85 2.07 16.44
C VAL A 33 3.84 3.36 15.64
N LEU A 34 3.43 3.28 14.37
CA LEU A 34 3.25 4.44 13.50
C LEU A 34 1.74 4.63 13.30
N ALA A 35 1.24 5.84 13.57
CA ALA A 35 -0.10 6.21 13.17
C ALA A 35 -0.18 6.08 11.64
N ASN A 36 -1.08 5.22 11.15
CA ASN A 36 -1.31 5.14 9.73
C ASN A 36 -2.24 6.29 9.34
N GLU A 37 -1.64 7.43 8.98
CA GLU A 37 -2.32 8.49 8.25
C GLU A 37 -2.62 8.04 6.82
N THR A 38 -3.26 6.89 6.63
CA THR A 38 -4.10 6.72 5.46
C THR A 38 -5.19 7.77 5.59
N VAL A 39 -4.85 8.98 5.13
CA VAL A 39 -5.70 9.82 4.32
C VAL A 39 -6.61 8.83 3.62
N ASN A 40 -7.92 8.94 3.87
CA ASN A 40 -8.89 8.53 2.88
C ASN A 40 -8.55 9.34 1.63
N THR A 41 -7.53 8.93 0.89
CA THR A 41 -7.40 9.28 -0.48
C THR A 41 -8.58 8.55 -1.08
N GLY A 42 -9.69 9.26 -1.22
CA GLY A 42 -10.86 8.83 -1.97
C GLY A 42 -10.54 8.64 -3.45
N TYR A 43 -9.34 8.17 -3.77
CA TYR A 43 -9.08 7.47 -5.00
C TYR A 43 -9.62 6.07 -4.74
N ASP A 44 -10.79 5.81 -5.33
CA ASP A 44 -11.29 4.46 -5.56
C ASP A 44 -10.11 3.61 -6.06
N THR A 45 -9.54 2.81 -5.16
CA THR A 45 -8.41 1.92 -5.46
C THR A 45 -8.80 0.78 -6.42
N ASN A 46 -10.05 0.83 -6.92
CA ASN A 46 -10.66 -0.13 -7.81
C ASN A 46 -11.32 0.48 -9.06
N LEU A 47 -11.03 1.72 -9.49
CA LEU A 47 -11.59 2.23 -10.77
C LEU A 47 -11.25 1.33 -11.98
N LEU A 48 -10.15 0.57 -11.91
CA LEU A 48 -9.72 -0.34 -12.97
C LEU A 48 -10.18 -1.80 -12.79
N ARG A 49 -10.55 -2.21 -11.57
CA ARG A 49 -11.29 -3.47 -11.42
C ARG A 49 -12.68 -3.19 -11.96
N ASP A 50 -13.04 -3.88 -13.03
CA ASP A 50 -14.36 -3.80 -13.69
C ASP A 50 -14.53 -2.70 -14.76
N SER A 51 -13.50 -1.89 -15.06
CA SER A 51 -13.54 -1.02 -16.25
C SER A 51 -12.91 -1.69 -17.47
N VAL A 52 -13.56 -1.50 -18.63
CA VAL A 52 -13.04 -1.95 -19.92
C VAL A 52 -12.07 -0.88 -20.43
N VAL A 53 -10.77 -1.21 -20.41
CA VAL A 53 -9.74 -0.35 -21.00
C VAL A 53 -9.75 -0.56 -22.52
N LYS A 54 -10.09 0.49 -23.27
CA LYS A 54 -10.03 0.51 -24.73
C LYS A 54 -8.70 1.09 -25.18
N TYR A 55 -7.98 0.36 -26.03
CA TYR A 55 -6.81 0.86 -26.73
C TYR A 55 -7.22 1.26 -28.14
N ASP A 56 -7.17 2.55 -28.46
CA ASP A 56 -7.57 3.03 -29.79
C ASP A 56 -6.51 2.71 -30.87
N SER A 57 -5.21 2.70 -30.51
CA SER A 57 -4.10 2.41 -31.43
C SER A 57 -2.89 1.76 -30.71
N PRO A 58 -3.01 0.50 -30.25
CA PRO A 58 -1.99 -0.12 -29.39
C PRO A 58 -0.64 -0.41 -30.07
N MET A 59 -0.60 -0.41 -31.41
CA MET A 59 0.60 -0.76 -32.20
C MET A 59 1.19 0.43 -32.95
N GLU A 60 0.60 1.62 -32.82
CA GLU A 60 1.18 2.81 -33.44
C GLU A 60 2.50 3.17 -32.73
N PRO A 61 3.59 3.37 -33.48
CA PRO A 61 4.87 3.72 -32.89
C PRO A 61 4.77 5.10 -32.23
N VAL A 62 5.18 5.17 -30.96
CA VAL A 62 5.27 6.42 -30.23
C VAL A 62 6.44 7.23 -30.79
N ALA A 63 6.17 8.40 -31.36
CA ALA A 63 7.23 9.25 -31.88
C ALA A 63 8.03 9.88 -30.73
N GLU A 64 9.31 10.16 -30.94
CA GLU A 64 10.21 10.76 -29.94
C GLU A 64 9.65 12.06 -29.34
N LYS A 65 8.97 12.88 -30.16
CA LYS A 65 8.27 14.10 -29.75
C LYS A 65 7.17 13.89 -28.71
N ASP A 66 6.59 12.69 -28.64
CA ASP A 66 5.47 12.35 -27.75
C ASP A 66 5.96 11.90 -26.35
N TRP A 67 7.29 11.76 -26.17
CA TRP A 67 7.92 11.48 -24.88
C TRP A 67 8.24 12.74 -24.05
N GLU A 68 8.21 13.94 -24.66
CA GLU A 68 8.59 15.21 -24.02
C GLU A 68 7.46 15.85 -23.18
N VAL A 69 6.43 15.10 -22.77
CA VAL A 69 5.21 15.63 -22.13
C VAL A 69 5.39 15.98 -20.65
N LEU A 70 6.59 15.77 -20.07
CA LEU A 70 6.89 16.08 -18.66
C LEU A 70 8.08 17.04 -18.54
N LYS A 71 7.92 18.28 -19.00
CA LYS A 71 8.79 19.41 -18.63
C LYS A 71 8.04 20.40 -17.75
#